data_AF-C7GKY6-F1
#
_entry.id   AF-C7GKY6-F1
#
_cell.length_a   1.000
_cell.length_b   1.000
_cell.length_c   1.000
_cell.angle_alpha   90.00
_cell.angle_beta   90.00
_cell.angle_gamma   90.00
#
_symmetry.space_group_name_H-M   'P 1'
#
loop_
_entity.id
_entity.type
_entity.pdbx_description
1 polymer ?
#
loop_
_entity_poly.entity_id
_entity_poly.type
_entity_poly.pdbx_seq_one_letter_code
_entity_poly.pdbx_strand_id
1 'polypeptide(L)'
;MVASCKDQKKAVAICLQRSPCVMIERHNPQECLDNPELNKDLPELCIAQMKAFLDCKRGIVDMTKRFTGNAPLSTGKYDQQYENLCKGKFDPREEMEKLKLLNSQQKD
;
A
#
# COMPACT_ATOMS: atom_id res chain seq x y z
N MET A 1 -13.40 7.42 -18.10
CA MET A 1 -13.05 6.02 -17.75
C MET A 1 -13.25 5.84 -16.26
N VAL A 2 -13.89 4.74 -15.84
CA VAL A 2 -14.08 4.44 -14.41
C VAL A 2 -12.71 4.20 -13.78
N ALA A 3 -12.43 4.86 -12.66
CA ALA A 3 -11.16 4.72 -11.97
C ALA A 3 -11.00 3.30 -11.41
N SER A 4 -9.82 2.71 -11.59
CA SER A 4 -9.48 1.37 -11.12
C SER A 4 -8.49 1.50 -9.96
N CYS A 5 -8.93 1.27 -8.72
CA CYS A 5 -8.09 1.36 -7.50
C CYS A 5 -7.02 0.24 -7.38
N LYS A 6 -6.64 -0.40 -8.49
CA LYS A 6 -5.68 -1.50 -8.54
C LYS A 6 -4.29 -1.06 -8.13
N ASP A 7 -3.85 0.11 -8.60
CA ASP A 7 -2.50 0.63 -8.31
C ASP A 7 -2.36 0.95 -6.82
N GLN A 8 -3.35 1.61 -6.21
CA GLN A 8 -3.37 1.90 -4.77
C GLN A 8 -3.40 0.60 -3.96
N LYS A 9 -4.22 -0.37 -4.37
CA LYS A 9 -4.27 -1.68 -3.71
C LYS A 9 -2.90 -2.37 -3.73
N LYS A 10 -2.21 -2.37 -4.88
CA LYS A 10 -0.88 -2.95 -5.03
C LYS A 10 0.17 -2.18 -4.22
N ALA A 11 0.09 -0.85 -4.19
CA ALA A 11 0.98 -0.02 -3.38
C ALA A 11 0.86 -0.34 -1.87
N VAL A 12 -0.36 -0.47 -1.36
CA VAL A 12 -0.61 -0.90 0.03
C VAL A 12 -0.04 -2.29 0.29
N ALA A 13 -0.31 -3.26 -0.60
CA ALA A 13 0.19 -4.62 -0.44
C ALA A 13 1.73 -4.69 -0.42
N ILE A 14 2.40 -3.95 -1.32
CA ILE A 14 3.85 -3.86 -1.35
C ILE A 14 4.38 -3.24 -0.06
N CYS A 15 3.76 -2.17 0.43
CA CYS A 15 4.20 -1.51 1.66
C CYS A 15 4.09 -2.44 2.88
N LEU A 16 2.96 -3.15 3.00
CA LEU A 16 2.74 -4.09 4.09
C LEU A 16 3.70 -5.27 4.03
N GLN A 17 4.00 -5.82 2.84
CA GLN A 17 4.98 -6.90 2.71
C GLN A 17 6.39 -6.50 3.17
N ARG A 18 6.74 -5.22 3.02
CA ARG A 18 8.02 -4.67 3.48
C ARG A 18 8.02 -4.33 4.97
N SER A 19 6.87 -4.25 5.61
CA SER A 19 6.77 -3.80 7.00
C SER A 19 7.26 -4.90 7.95
N PRO A 20 7.79 -4.53 9.13
CA PRO A 20 8.26 -5.50 10.11
C PRO A 20 7.14 -6.45 10.58
N CYS A 21 5.90 -5.96 10.71
CA CYS A 21 4.74 -6.75 11.13
C CYS A 21 4.47 -7.97 10.23
N VAL A 22 4.62 -7.84 8.91
CA VAL A 22 4.40 -8.96 7.97
C VAL A 22 5.70 -9.71 7.70
N MET A 23 6.81 -9.01 7.52
CA MET A 23 8.08 -9.62 7.11
C MET A 23 8.75 -10.41 8.25
N ILE A 24 8.73 -9.89 9.47
CA ILE A 24 9.41 -10.48 10.63
C ILE A 24 8.42 -11.31 11.45
N GLU A 25 7.34 -10.66 11.90
CA GLU A 25 6.37 -11.27 12.83
C GLU A 25 5.37 -12.20 12.13
N ARG A 26 5.28 -12.14 10.80
CA ARG A 26 4.41 -12.97 9.95
C ARG A 26 2.93 -12.87 10.31
N HIS A 27 2.50 -11.73 10.84
CA HIS A 27 1.09 -11.43 11.00
C HIS A 27 0.40 -11.25 9.66
N ASN A 28 -0.92 -11.48 9.65
CA ASN A 28 -1.71 -11.22 8.46
C ASN A 28 -1.74 -9.69 8.18
N PRO A 29 -1.65 -9.25 6.91
CA PRO A 29 -1.64 -7.83 6.59
C PRO A 29 -2.88 -7.07 7.12
N GLN A 30 -4.04 -7.73 7.20
CA GLN A 30 -5.25 -7.16 7.80
C GLN A 30 -5.09 -6.96 9.31
N GLU A 31 -4.50 -7.93 10.01
CA GLU A 31 -4.27 -7.88 11.44
C GLU A 31 -3.33 -6.72 11.82
N CYS A 32 -2.28 -6.50 11.02
CA CYS A 32 -1.35 -5.37 11.19
C CYS A 32 -2.04 -4.00 11.08
N LEU A 33 -3.18 -3.91 10.40
CA LEU A 33 -3.92 -2.67 10.19
C LEU A 33 -5.05 -2.49 11.22
N ASP A 34 -5.77 -3.57 11.50
CA ASP A 34 -6.94 -3.55 12.36
C ASP A 34 -6.54 -3.51 13.86
N ASN A 35 -5.41 -4.11 14.23
CA ASN A 35 -4.94 -4.12 15.60
C ASN A 35 -4.18 -2.82 15.95
N PRO A 36 -4.66 -2.00 16.90
CA PRO A 36 -4.03 -0.73 17.26
C PRO A 36 -2.63 -0.88 17.90
N GLU A 37 -2.28 -2.06 18.42
CA GLU A 37 -0.94 -2.31 18.97
C GLU A 37 0.07 -2.48 17.83
N LEU A 38 -0.23 -3.36 16.86
CA LEU A 38 0.61 -3.63 15.69
C LEU A 38 0.67 -2.44 14.73
N ASN A 39 -0.39 -1.62 14.68
CA ASN A 39 -0.46 -0.44 13.81
C ASN A 39 0.59 0.62 14.20
N LYS A 40 0.99 0.70 15.48
CA LYS A 40 2.01 1.67 15.95
C LYS A 40 3.39 1.40 15.37
N ASP A 41 3.71 0.14 15.12
CA ASP A 41 4.98 -0.28 14.53
C ASP A 41 4.98 -0.17 13.00
N LEU A 42 3.84 0.23 12.42
CA LEU A 42 3.65 0.36 10.99
C LEU A 42 4.14 1.74 10.51
N PRO A 43 4.95 1.81 9.44
CA PRO A 43 5.42 3.10 8.93
C PRO A 43 4.28 4.00 8.44
N GLU A 44 4.41 5.31 8.67
CA GLU A 44 3.45 6.33 8.24
C GLU A 44 3.15 6.27 6.74
N LEU A 45 4.16 5.91 5.93
CA LEU A 45 4.00 5.70 4.50
C LEU A 45 2.93 4.65 4.18
N CYS A 46 2.90 3.52 4.91
CA CYS A 46 1.90 2.49 4.67
C CYS A 46 0.49 2.94 5.08
N ILE A 47 0.38 3.72 6.16
CA ILE A 47 -0.89 4.32 6.60
C ILE A 47 -1.40 5.33 5.55
N ALA A 48 -0.51 6.16 5.00
CA ALA A 48 -0.84 7.10 3.93
C ALA A 48 -1.30 6.39 2.65
N GLN A 49 -0.63 5.31 2.25
CA GLN A 49 -1.06 4.49 1.10
C GLN A 49 -2.43 3.84 1.36
N MET A 50 -2.69 3.36 2.59
CA MET A 50 -3.99 2.81 2.95
C MET A 50 -5.09 3.87 2.87
N LYS A 51 -4.85 5.07 3.38
CA LYS A 51 -5.77 6.20 3.27
C LYS A 51 -6.09 6.51 1.80
N ALA A 52 -5.07 6.58 0.94
CA ALA A 52 -5.26 6.79 -0.50
C ALA A 52 -6.09 5.68 -1.17
N PHE A 53 -5.92 4.43 -0.75
CA PHE A 53 -6.74 3.31 -1.24
C PHE A 53 -8.20 3.44 -0.79
N LEU A 54 -8.45 3.78 0.48
CA LEU A 54 -9.79 3.99 1.01
C LEU A 54 -10.50 5.16 0.33
N ASP A 55 -9.79 6.25 0.08
CA ASP A 55 -10.34 7.42 -0.62
C ASP A 55 -10.68 7.08 -2.07
N CYS A 56 -9.83 6.31 -2.76
CA CYS A 56 -10.16 5.77 -4.09
C CYS A 56 -11.43 4.91 -4.06
N LYS A 57 -11.58 4.03 -3.07
CA LYS A 57 -12.73 3.13 -2.95
C LYS A 57 -14.02 3.89 -2.62
N ARG A 58 -13.97 4.83 -1.68
CA ARG A 58 -15.08 5.77 -1.39
C ARG A 58 -15.48 6.49 -2.66
N GLY A 59 -14.48 6.83 -3.46
CA GLY A 59 -14.70 7.53 -4.68
C GLY A 59 -15.46 6.77 -5.77
N ILE A 60 -15.31 5.45 -5.85
CA ILE A 60 -16.10 4.64 -6.80
C ILE A 60 -17.60 4.73 -6.50
N VAL A 61 -17.96 4.89 -5.22
CA VAL A 61 -19.36 4.95 -4.76
C VAL A 61 -19.93 6.37 -4.85
N ASP A 62 -19.09 7.40 -4.78
CA ASP A 62 -19.51 8.80 -4.89
C ASP A 62 -19.98 9.17 -6.31
N MET A 63 -21.29 9.41 -6.42
CA MET A 63 -21.97 9.77 -7.66
C MET A 63 -21.46 11.08 -8.27
N THR A 64 -21.05 12.04 -7.43
CA THR A 64 -20.64 13.39 -7.86
C THR A 64 -19.35 13.36 -8.68
N LYS A 65 -18.53 12.32 -8.49
CA LYS A 65 -17.21 12.16 -9.08
C LYS A 65 -17.18 11.18 -10.25
N ARG A 66 -18.32 10.62 -10.64
CA ARG A 66 -18.43 9.71 -11.79
C ARG A 66 -18.04 10.38 -13.11
N PHE A 67 -18.38 11.66 -13.25
CA PHE A 67 -18.10 12.44 -14.46
C PHE A 67 -16.70 13.07 -14.44
N THR A 68 -16.29 13.61 -13.29
CA THR A 68 -15.00 14.29 -13.12
C THR A 68 -13.82 13.33 -12.97
N GLY A 69 -14.10 12.06 -12.62
CA GLY A 69 -13.10 11.07 -12.26
C GLY A 69 -12.75 11.15 -10.77
N ASN A 70 -12.50 9.99 -10.16
CA ASN A 70 -12.28 9.90 -8.71
C ASN A 70 -10.93 9.34 -8.27
N ALA A 71 -10.09 8.93 -9.21
CA ALA A 71 -8.77 8.43 -8.90
C ALA A 71 -7.89 8.47 -10.14
N PRO A 72 -6.55 8.45 -9.96
CA PRO A 72 -5.63 8.33 -11.07
C PRO A 72 -5.90 7.04 -11.83
N LEU A 73 -5.71 7.09 -13.16
CA LEU A 73 -5.81 5.93 -14.01
C LEU A 73 -4.82 4.86 -13.52
N SER A 74 -5.23 3.59 -13.56
CA SER A 74 -4.33 2.48 -13.28
C SER A 74 -3.30 2.42 -14.40
N THR A 75 -2.06 2.74 -14.06
CA THR A 75 -0.89 2.77 -14.96
C THR A 75 -0.14 1.44 -14.94
N GLY A 76 -0.44 0.56 -13.97
CA GLY A 76 0.30 -0.68 -13.78
C GLY A 76 1.69 -0.46 -13.18
N LYS A 77 1.98 0.74 -12.64
CA LYS A 77 3.29 1.11 -12.08
C LYS A 77 3.83 0.09 -11.07
N TYR A 78 2.95 -0.51 -10.28
CA TYR A 78 3.29 -1.44 -9.20
C TYR A 78 3.19 -2.91 -9.59
N ASP A 79 2.81 -3.22 -10.83
CA ASP A 79 2.45 -4.57 -11.23
C ASP A 79 3.65 -5.52 -11.19
N GLN A 80 4.77 -5.13 -11.78
CA GLN A 80 5.99 -5.93 -11.74
C GLN A 80 6.50 -6.13 -10.31
N GLN A 81 6.46 -5.09 -9.48
CA GLN A 81 6.92 -5.18 -8.09
C GLN A 81 6.03 -6.14 -7.29
N TYR A 82 4.72 -6.02 -7.44
CA TYR A 82 3.75 -6.91 -6.79
C TYR A 82 3.95 -8.37 -7.21
N GLU A 83 4.09 -8.62 -8.51
CA GLU A 83 4.32 -9.96 -9.06
C GLU A 83 5.62 -10.59 -8.54
N ASN A 84 6.70 -9.80 -8.42
CA ASN A 84 7.98 -10.30 -7.91
C ASN A 84 7.89 -10.66 -6.43
N LEU A 85 7.23 -9.83 -5.62
CA LEU A 85 6.96 -10.11 -4.21
C LEU A 85 6.13 -11.39 -4.05
N CYS A 86 5.06 -11.54 -4.82
CA CYS A 86 4.22 -12.75 -4.79
C CYS A 86 4.96 -14.01 -5.22
N LYS A 87 5.95 -13.90 -6.12
CA LYS A 87 6.78 -15.02 -6.58
C LYS A 87 7.94 -15.33 -5.63
N GLY A 88 8.06 -14.62 -4.50
CA GLY A 88 9.16 -14.78 -3.55
C GLY A 88 10.51 -14.29 -4.08
N LYS A 89 10.53 -13.49 -5.14
CA LYS A 89 11.75 -12.93 -5.74
C LYS A 89 12.08 -11.60 -5.06
N PHE A 90 12.48 -11.65 -3.79
CA PHE A 90 12.90 -10.47 -3.05
C PHE A 90 13.89 -10.82 -1.94
N ASP A 91 14.80 -9.89 -1.64
CA ASP A 91 15.70 -9.98 -0.50
C ASP A 91 15.11 -9.22 0.70
N PRO A 92 14.83 -9.90 1.84
CA PRO A 92 14.11 -9.29 2.95
C PRO A 92 14.80 -8.06 3.55
N ARG A 93 16.14 -8.05 3.59
CA ARG A 93 16.92 -6.95 4.17
C ARG A 93 16.83 -5.70 3.30
N GLU A 94 17.00 -5.86 2.00
CA GLU A 94 16.95 -4.76 1.03
C GLU A 94 15.56 -4.10 0.98
N GLU A 95 14.51 -4.92 0.96
CA GLU A 95 13.13 -4.42 0.91
C GLU A 95 12.73 -3.69 2.20
N MET A 96 13.22 -4.12 3.36
CA MET A 96 13.07 -3.42 4.64
C MET A 96 13.84 -2.08 4.66
N GLU A 97 15.08 -2.05 4.17
CA GLU A 97 15.88 -0.83 4.08
C GLU A 97 15.22 0.20 3.14
N LYS A 98 14.73 -0.28 2.00
CA LYS A 98 13.97 0.54 1.05
C LYS A 98 12.73 1.15 1.68
N LEU A 99 12.01 0.41 2.53
CA LEU A 99 10.86 0.96 3.25
C LEU A 99 11.28 2.08 4.21
N LYS A 100 12.40 1.92 4.92
CA LYS A 100 12.93 2.96 5.82
C LYS A 100 13.27 4.24 5.05
N LEU A 101 13.97 4.12 3.92
CA LEU A 101 14.32 5.25 3.06
C LEU A 101 13.08 5.94 2.49
N LEU A 102 12.10 5.18 1.99
CA LEU A 102 10.85 5.75 1.48
C LEU A 102 10.07 6.47 2.58
N ASN A 103 10.03 5.90 3.79
CA ASN A 103 9.32 6.50 4.91
C ASN A 103 10.02 7.77 5.43
N SER A 104 11.36 7.85 5.39
CA SER A 104 12.07 9.08 5.74
C SER A 104 11.83 10.19 4.72
N GLN A 105 11.82 9.87 3.42
CA GLN A 105 11.58 10.85 2.35
C GLN A 105 10.17 11.47 2.39
N GLN A 106 9.22 10.83 3.08
CA GLN A 106 7.85 11.32 3.22
C GLN A 106 7.66 12.21 4.46
N LYS A 107 8.69 12.32 5.32
CA LYS A 107 8.66 13.15 6.54
C LYS A 107 9.21 14.56 6.32
N ASP A 108 9.88 14.79 5.20
CA ASP A 108 10.32 16.11 4.72
C ASP A 108 9.21 16.78 3.87
#